data_AF-A0A5J5KTB7-F1
#
_entry.id   AF-A0A5J5KTB7-F1
#
_cell.length_a   1.000
_cell.length_b   1.000
_cell.length_c   1.000
_cell.angle_alpha   90.00
_cell.angle_beta   90.00
_cell.angle_gamma   90.00
#
_symmetry.space_group_name_H-M   'P 1'
#
loop_
_entity.id
_entity.type
_entity.pdbx_description
1 polymer ?
#
loop_
_entity_poly.entity_id
_entity_poly.type
_entity_poly.pdbx_seq_one_letter_code
_entity_poly.pdbx_strand_id
1 'polypeptide(L)'
;MNETSGAEQRAQALRAAAKRRTENAEKAAEHGIRVLIKDGGQITFAAVARASGVSTKFLHQHPDLSQQINQLRTQQTQAAEATWEIHATGESAIIAALRNQLRTQQERHRQETRELRARLSEKETQLAILYGRLEK
;
A
#
# COMPACT_ATOMS: atom_id res chain seq x y z
N MET A 1 -0.25 57.01 -42.12
CA MET A 1 -0.77 55.62 -42.17
C MET A 1 0.08 54.63 -41.33
N ASN A 2 0.67 55.02 -40.19
CA ASN A 2 1.63 54.16 -39.47
C ASN A 2 1.25 53.82 -38.00
N GLU A 3 0.07 54.23 -37.52
CA GLU A 3 -0.30 54.07 -36.10
C GLU A 3 -0.99 52.72 -35.80
N THR A 4 -1.66 52.11 -36.78
CA THR A 4 -2.33 50.81 -36.63
C THR A 4 -1.34 49.66 -36.42
N SER A 5 -0.16 49.72 -37.06
CA SER A 5 0.88 48.69 -36.94
C SER A 5 1.44 48.56 -35.51
N GLY A 6 1.60 49.66 -34.78
CA GLY A 6 2.12 49.65 -33.41
C GLY A 6 1.14 49.05 -32.39
N ALA A 7 -0.17 49.32 -32.54
CA ALA A 7 -1.20 48.75 -31.68
C ALA A 7 -1.36 47.24 -31.94
N GLU A 8 -1.30 46.81 -33.21
CA GLU A 8 -1.34 45.40 -33.60
C GLU A 8 -0.12 44.62 -33.11
N GLN A 9 1.09 45.19 -33.22
CA GLN A 9 2.33 44.59 -32.69
C GLN A 9 2.29 44.43 -31.17
N ARG A 10 1.80 45.45 -30.44
CA ARG A 10 1.62 45.36 -28.98
C ARG A 10 0.59 44.29 -28.60
N ALA A 11 -0.54 44.23 -29.31
CA ALA A 11 -1.56 43.21 -29.09
C ALA A 11 -1.03 41.80 -29.38
N GLN A 12 -0.23 41.61 -30.43
CA GLN A 12 0.45 40.34 -30.71
C GLN A 12 1.47 39.97 -29.62
N ALA A 13 2.29 40.91 -29.17
CA ALA A 13 3.25 40.68 -28.10
C ALA A 13 2.57 40.25 -26.79
N LEU A 14 1.44 40.87 -26.43
CA LEU A 14 0.64 40.48 -25.27
C LEU A 14 0.06 39.07 -25.42
N ARG A 15 -0.49 38.72 -26.60
CA ARG A 15 -1.00 37.36 -26.88
C ARG A 15 0.11 36.31 -26.80
N ALA A 16 1.28 36.61 -27.36
CA ALA A 16 2.44 35.71 -27.31
C ALA A 16 2.93 35.51 -25.86
N ALA A 17 2.99 36.58 -25.07
CA ALA A 17 3.35 36.49 -23.65
C ALA A 17 2.33 35.68 -22.84
N ALA A 18 1.04 35.84 -23.11
CA ALA A 18 -0.01 35.05 -22.48
C ALA A 18 0.12 33.56 -22.83
N LYS A 19 0.34 33.23 -24.11
CA LYS A 19 0.53 31.85 -24.56
C LYS A 19 1.73 31.19 -23.88
N ARG A 20 2.87 31.89 -23.82
CA ARG A 20 4.09 31.38 -23.14
C ARG A 20 3.86 31.14 -21.64
N ARG A 21 3.04 31.97 -20.97
CA ARG A 21 2.68 31.76 -19.57
C ARG A 21 1.86 30.49 -19.38
N THR A 22 0.90 30.22 -20.26
CA THR A 22 0.11 28.98 -20.24
C THR A 22 0.98 27.75 -20.48
N GLU A 23 1.82 27.77 -21.52
CA GLU A 23 2.73 26.65 -21.83
C GLU A 23 3.70 26.35 -20.66
N ASN A 24 4.20 27.40 -19.99
CA ASN A 24 5.07 27.23 -18.82
C ASN A 24 4.31 26.64 -17.63
N ALA A 25 3.05 27.04 -17.43
CA ALA A 25 2.20 26.51 -16.36
C ALA A 25 1.81 25.04 -16.61
N GLU A 26 1.56 24.65 -17.87
CA GLU A 26 1.34 23.25 -18.25
C GLU A 26 2.57 22.39 -17.94
N LYS A 27 3.76 22.82 -18.39
CA LYS A 27 5.02 22.11 -18.11
C LYS A 27 5.30 21.98 -16.61
N ALA A 28 5.00 23.03 -15.85
CA ALA A 28 5.15 23.01 -14.40
C ALA A 28 4.17 22.00 -13.75
N ALA A 29 2.92 21.95 -14.20
CA ALA A 29 1.92 20.99 -13.74
C ALA A 29 2.36 19.55 -14.01
N GLU A 30 2.79 19.24 -15.24
CA GLU A 30 3.32 17.92 -15.61
C GLU A 30 4.56 17.54 -14.79
N HIS A 31 5.44 18.50 -14.52
CA HIS A 31 6.60 18.27 -13.67
C HIS A 31 6.18 17.94 -12.23
N GLY A 32 5.24 18.70 -11.65
CA GLY A 32 4.71 18.44 -10.31
C GLY A 32 4.04 17.07 -10.20
N ILE A 33 3.32 16.63 -11.23
CA ILE A 33 2.76 15.27 -11.31
C ILE A 33 3.88 14.23 -11.28
N ARG A 34 4.93 14.39 -12.09
CA ARG A 34 6.07 13.44 -12.12
C ARG A 34 6.82 13.36 -10.80
N VAL A 35 7.02 14.50 -10.14
CA VAL A 35 7.65 14.55 -8.80
C VAL A 35 6.81 13.76 -7.80
N LEU A 36 5.49 13.98 -7.77
CA LEU A 36 4.61 13.23 -6.87
C LEU A 36 4.59 11.73 -7.13
N ILE A 37 4.65 11.31 -8.41
CA ILE A 37 4.78 9.88 -8.75
C ILE A 37 6.10 9.32 -8.21
N LYS A 38 7.22 10.03 -8.42
CA LYS A 38 8.55 9.58 -8.01
C LYS A 38 8.68 9.49 -6.48
N ASP A 39 8.14 10.47 -5.77
CA ASP A 39 8.22 10.55 -4.31
C ASP A 39 7.16 9.68 -3.61
N GLY A 40 6.28 9.01 -4.37
CA GLY A 40 5.18 8.22 -3.82
C GLY A 40 4.11 9.07 -3.11
N GLY A 41 4.06 10.36 -3.41
CA GLY A 41 3.09 11.28 -2.83
C GLY A 41 1.67 11.03 -3.34
N GLN A 42 0.67 11.50 -2.58
CA GLN A 42 -0.72 11.43 -3.02
C GLN A 42 -0.98 12.37 -4.20
N ILE A 43 -1.51 11.81 -5.30
CA ILE A 43 -1.83 12.57 -6.51
C ILE A 43 -3.22 13.20 -6.35
N THR A 44 -3.26 14.36 -5.69
CA THR A 44 -4.46 15.19 -5.56
C THR A 44 -4.26 16.55 -6.22
N PHE A 45 -5.33 17.23 -6.62
CA PHE A 45 -5.25 18.57 -7.20
C PHE A 45 -4.48 19.56 -6.31
N ALA A 46 -4.66 19.49 -5.00
CA ALA A 46 -3.95 20.34 -4.04
C ALA A 46 -2.46 19.96 -3.91
N ALA A 47 -2.13 18.66 -3.95
CA ALA A 47 -0.74 18.21 -3.94
C ALA A 47 -0.02 18.62 -5.24
N VAL A 48 -0.65 18.42 -6.39
CA VAL A 48 -0.11 18.79 -7.69
C VAL A 48 0.10 20.29 -7.76
N ALA A 49 -0.87 21.11 -7.35
CA ALA A 49 -0.74 22.57 -7.30
C ALA A 49 0.45 23.02 -6.44
N ARG A 50 0.65 22.41 -5.26
CA ARG A 50 1.81 22.69 -4.40
C ARG A 50 3.14 22.27 -5.03
N ALA A 51 3.18 21.10 -5.65
CA ALA A 51 4.40 20.56 -6.27
C ALA A 51 4.81 21.29 -7.55
N SER A 52 3.84 21.86 -8.27
CA SER A 52 4.05 22.55 -9.55
C SER A 52 4.08 24.08 -9.45
N GLY A 53 3.61 24.65 -8.35
CA GLY A 53 3.48 26.10 -8.19
C GLY A 53 2.36 26.73 -9.03
N VAL A 54 1.49 25.93 -9.68
CA VAL A 54 0.30 26.44 -10.37
C VAL A 54 -0.94 26.43 -9.48
N SER A 55 -1.89 27.32 -9.76
CA SER A 55 -3.15 27.38 -9.02
C SER A 55 -4.04 26.17 -9.29
N THR A 56 -4.83 25.75 -8.30
CA THR A 56 -5.85 24.71 -8.47
C THR A 56 -6.89 25.08 -9.53
N LYS A 57 -7.25 26.37 -9.64
CA LYS A 57 -8.14 26.88 -10.68
C LYS A 57 -7.59 26.61 -12.10
N PHE A 58 -6.29 26.79 -12.31
CA PHE A 58 -5.63 26.49 -13.58
C PHE A 58 -5.77 25.01 -13.94
N LEU A 59 -5.53 24.11 -12.97
CA LEU A 59 -5.67 22.67 -13.17
C LEU A 59 -7.11 22.25 -13.54
N HIS A 60 -8.12 22.91 -12.97
CA HIS A 60 -9.52 22.65 -13.32
C HIS A 60 -9.91 23.23 -14.69
N GLN A 61 -9.25 24.31 -15.14
CA GLN A 61 -9.51 24.91 -16.45
C GLN A 61 -8.90 24.13 -17.61
N HIS A 62 -7.90 23.28 -17.34
CA HIS A 62 -7.24 22.44 -18.34
C HIS A 62 -7.75 20.99 -18.20
N PRO A 63 -8.70 20.56 -19.05
CA PRO A 63 -9.35 19.27 -18.90
C PRO A 63 -8.37 18.09 -19.01
N ASP A 64 -7.34 18.21 -19.84
CA ASP A 64 -6.32 17.16 -20.02
C ASP A 64 -5.54 16.89 -18.72
N LEU A 65 -5.10 17.96 -18.04
CA LEU A 65 -4.44 17.87 -16.73
C LEU A 65 -5.38 17.30 -15.66
N SER A 66 -6.63 17.73 -15.65
CA SER A 66 -7.64 17.22 -14.72
C SER A 66 -7.94 15.73 -14.91
N GLN A 67 -8.04 15.29 -16.17
CA GLN A 67 -8.21 13.87 -16.51
C GLN A 67 -7.00 13.06 -16.09
N GLN A 68 -5.79 13.53 -16.37
CA GLN A 68 -4.56 12.84 -15.99
C GLN A 68 -4.44 12.69 -14.47
N ILE A 69 -4.70 13.75 -13.70
CA ILE A 69 -4.68 13.70 -12.23
C ILE A 69 -5.71 12.70 -11.70
N ASN A 70 -6.92 12.69 -12.26
CA ASN A 70 -7.95 11.75 -11.85
C ASN A 70 -7.59 10.30 -12.18
N GLN A 71 -7.08 10.03 -13.38
CA GLN A 71 -6.66 8.68 -13.78
C GLN A 71 -5.54 8.15 -12.86
N LEU A 72 -4.53 8.98 -12.60
CA LEU A 72 -3.41 8.60 -11.73
C LEU A 72 -3.86 8.39 -10.29
N ARG A 73 -4.79 9.21 -9.79
CA ARG A 73 -5.39 9.03 -8.46
C ARG A 73 -6.13 7.70 -8.36
N THR A 74 -6.95 7.37 -9.35
CA THR A 74 -7.69 6.09 -9.38
C THR A 74 -6.73 4.91 -9.42
N GLN A 75 -5.65 4.99 -10.21
CA GLN A 75 -4.62 3.95 -10.24
C GLN A 75 -3.92 3.77 -8.89
N GLN A 76 -3.59 4.87 -8.18
CA GLN A 76 -3.01 4.79 -6.84
C GLN A 76 -3.97 4.11 -5.84
N THR A 77 -5.26 4.43 -5.89
CA THR A 77 -6.26 3.79 -5.02
C THR A 77 -6.39 2.29 -5.29
N GLN A 78 -6.50 1.90 -6.57
CA GLN A 78 -6.63 0.49 -6.95
C GLN A 78 -5.38 -0.32 -6.57
N ALA A 79 -4.19 0.24 -6.74
CA ALA A 79 -2.95 -0.41 -6.33
C ALA A 79 -2.87 -0.61 -4.80
N ALA A 80 -3.34 0.37 -4.02
CA ALA A 80 -3.41 0.25 -2.57
C ALA A 80 -4.42 -0.81 -2.12
N GLU A 81 -5.59 -0.86 -2.75
CA GLU A 81 -6.64 -1.87 -2.48
C GLU A 81 -6.15 -3.29 -2.79
N ALA A 82 -5.53 -3.50 -3.95
CA ALA A 82 -4.98 -4.80 -4.33
C ALA A 82 -3.87 -5.27 -3.36
N THR A 83 -3.03 -4.35 -2.91
CA THR A 83 -1.97 -4.66 -1.92
C THR A 83 -2.58 -5.07 -0.57
N TRP A 84 -3.64 -4.39 -0.14
CA TRP A 84 -4.34 -4.73 1.10
C TRP A 84 -5.03 -6.09 1.02
N GLU A 85 -5.70 -6.41 -0.10
CA GLU A 85 -6.37 -7.69 -0.31
C GLU A 85 -5.38 -8.87 -0.31
N ILE A 86 -4.22 -8.71 -0.96
CA ILE A 86 -3.14 -9.71 -0.93
C ILE A 86 -2.59 -9.90 0.50
N HIS A 87 -2.38 -8.81 1.24
CA HIS A 87 -1.89 -8.91 2.62
C HIS A 87 -2.93 -9.58 3.54
N ALA A 88 -4.20 -9.21 3.42
CA ALA A 88 -5.28 -9.77 4.25
C ALA A 88 -5.47 -11.29 4.00
N THR A 89 -5.39 -11.71 2.74
CA THR A 89 -5.47 -13.13 2.36
C THR A 89 -4.23 -13.91 2.82
N GLY A 90 -3.03 -13.34 2.64
CA GLY A 90 -1.77 -13.93 3.12
C GLY A 90 -1.71 -14.07 4.64
N GLU A 91 -2.12 -13.04 5.39
CA GLU A 91 -2.20 -13.05 6.85
C GLU A 91 -3.18 -14.11 7.34
N SER A 92 -4.35 -14.21 6.69
CA SER A 92 -5.36 -15.24 6.99
C SER A 92 -4.82 -16.66 6.77
N ALA A 93 -4.07 -16.89 5.68
CA ALA A 93 -3.45 -18.17 5.39
C ALA A 93 -2.35 -18.54 6.41
N ILE A 94 -1.50 -17.58 6.79
CA ILE A 94 -0.45 -17.77 7.81
C ILE A 94 -1.07 -18.12 9.16
N ILE A 95 -2.11 -17.41 9.57
CA ILE A 95 -2.83 -17.68 10.83
C ILE A 95 -3.43 -19.09 10.82
N ALA A 96 -4.03 -19.52 9.71
CA ALA A 96 -4.58 -20.86 9.57
C ALA A 96 -3.50 -21.95 9.67
N ALA A 97 -2.35 -21.75 9.01
CA ALA A 97 -1.22 -22.66 9.08
C ALA A 97 -0.66 -22.77 10.52
N LEU A 98 -0.51 -21.63 11.21
CA LEU A 98 0.01 -21.59 12.57
C LEU A 98 -0.93 -22.28 13.57
N ARG A 99 -2.25 -22.08 13.43
CA ARG A 99 -3.25 -22.80 14.24
C ARG A 99 -3.18 -24.31 14.03
N ASN A 100 -3.01 -24.75 12.78
CA ASN A 100 -2.84 -26.17 12.47
C ASN A 100 -1.56 -26.73 13.11
N GLN A 101 -0.44 -26.02 12.99
CA GLN A 101 0.81 -26.43 13.61
C GLN A 101 0.69 -26.53 15.14
N LEU A 102 0.04 -25.56 15.78
CA LEU A 102 -0.18 -25.58 17.23
C LEU A 102 -1.03 -26.78 17.66
N ARG A 103 -2.11 -27.07 16.92
CA ARG A 103 -2.96 -28.23 17.18
C ARG A 103 -2.18 -29.54 17.05
N THR A 104 -1.37 -29.70 16.00
CA THR A 104 -0.53 -30.89 15.82
C THR A 104 0.49 -31.03 16.95
N GLN A 105 1.11 -29.94 17.37
CA GLN A 105 2.06 -29.93 18.49
C GLN A 105 1.38 -30.31 19.82
N GLN A 106 0.20 -29.77 20.10
CA GLN A 106 -0.57 -30.14 21.29
C GLN A 106 -0.95 -31.62 21.31
N GLU A 107 -1.34 -32.17 20.16
CA GLU A 107 -1.69 -33.60 20.08
C GLU A 107 -0.47 -34.49 20.32
N ARG A 108 0.69 -34.17 19.72
CA ARG A 108 1.95 -34.87 19.98
C ARG A 108 2.30 -34.84 21.46
N HIS A 109 2.26 -33.66 22.09
CA HIS A 109 2.57 -33.51 23.50
C HIS A 109 1.61 -34.32 24.39
N ARG A 110 0.31 -34.39 24.03
CA ARG A 110 -0.66 -35.22 24.75
C ARG A 110 -0.36 -36.71 24.62
N GLN A 111 0.03 -37.17 23.44
CA GLN A 111 0.41 -38.57 23.21
C GLN A 111 1.65 -38.94 24.00
N GLU A 112 2.72 -38.13 23.93
CA GLU A 112 3.93 -38.33 24.71
C GLU A 112 3.63 -38.38 26.22
N THR A 113 2.80 -37.45 26.71
CA THR A 113 2.40 -37.44 28.14
C THR A 113 1.65 -38.71 28.52
N ARG A 114 0.78 -39.24 27.64
CA ARG A 114 0.04 -40.49 27.88
C ARG A 114 0.99 -41.69 27.92
N GLU A 115 1.92 -41.78 26.98
CA GLU A 115 2.91 -42.86 26.92
C GLU A 115 3.80 -42.87 28.16
N LEU A 116 4.30 -41.70 28.57
CA LEU A 116 5.14 -41.58 29.77
C LEU A 116 4.39 -42.01 31.03
N ARG A 117 3.12 -41.61 31.17
CA ARG A 117 2.28 -42.04 32.30
C ARG A 117 2.00 -43.53 32.29
N ALA A 118 1.75 -44.13 31.13
CA ALA A 118 1.56 -45.57 31.01
C ALA A 118 2.81 -46.35 31.44
N ARG A 119 3.99 -45.91 30.99
CA ARG A 119 5.27 -46.50 31.40
C ARG A 119 5.51 -46.36 32.90
N LEU A 120 5.18 -45.22 33.50
CA LEU A 120 5.32 -45.01 34.94
C LEU A 120 4.44 -45.98 35.73
N SER A 121 3.18 -46.13 35.35
CA SER A 121 2.24 -47.05 35.98
C SER A 121 2.68 -48.51 35.87
N GLU A 122 3.25 -48.92 34.73
CA GLU A 122 3.83 -50.25 34.55
C GLU A 122 4.99 -50.49 35.53
N LYS A 123 5.87 -49.51 35.69
CA LYS A 123 7.00 -49.60 36.64
C LYS A 123 6.53 -49.65 38.09
N GLU A 124 5.54 -48.85 38.47
CA GLU A 124 4.94 -48.90 39.80
C GLU A 124 4.32 -50.27 40.09
N THR A 125 3.62 -50.85 39.11
CA THR A 125 3.04 -52.20 39.23
C THR A 125 4.13 -53.26 39.40
N GLN A 126 5.23 -53.16 38.64
CA GLN A 126 6.38 -54.07 38.78
C GLN A 126 7.01 -53.99 40.19
N LEU A 127 7.16 -52.78 40.74
CA LEU A 127 7.66 -52.59 42.10
C LEU A 127 6.72 -53.22 43.14
N ALA A 128 5.42 -52.98 43.03
CA ALA A 128 4.43 -53.53 43.97
C ALA A 128 4.44 -55.07 43.99
N ILE A 129 4.57 -55.71 42.83
CA ILE A 129 4.67 -57.17 42.72
C ILE A 129 5.95 -57.70 43.39
N LEU A 130 7.09 -57.02 43.18
CA LEU A 130 8.36 -57.44 43.76
C LEU A 130 8.36 -57.31 45.30
N TYR A 131 7.84 -56.19 45.83
CA TYR A 131 7.74 -55.99 47.27
C TYR A 131 6.71 -56.93 47.93
N GLY A 132 5.56 -57.17 47.29
CA GLY A 132 4.57 -58.12 47.79
C GLY A 132 5.05 -59.59 47.81
N ARG A 133 6.15 -59.90 47.11
CA ARG A 133 6.82 -61.20 47.15
C ARG A 133 7.86 -61.32 48.26
N LEU A 134 8.34 -60.21 48.81
CA LEU A 134 9.30 -60.17 49.93
C LEU A 134 8.61 -60.23 51.30
N GLU A 135 7.33 -59.90 51.38
CA GLU A 135 6.53 -59.95 52.61
C GLU A 135 5.83 -61.30 52.87
N LYS A 136 6.00 -62.29 51.97
CA LYS A 136 5.52 -63.68 52.15
C LYS A 136 6.69 -64.65 52.29
#